data_AF-A0A4S3LLT0-F1
#
_entry.id   AF-A0A4S3LLT0-F1
#
_cell.length_a   1.000
_cell.length_b   1.000
_cell.length_c   1.000
_cell.angle_alpha   90.00
_cell.angle_beta   90.00
_cell.angle_gamma   90.00
#
_symmetry.space_group_name_H-M   'P 1'
#
loop_
_entity.id
_entity.type
_entity.pdbx_description
1 polymer ?
#
loop_
_entity_poly.entity_id
_entity_poly.type
_entity_poly.pdbx_seq_one_letter_code
_entity_poly.pdbx_strand_id
1 'polypeptide(L)'
;RPARHSDKSHSRSGVRSPLTVRQNGYVIYQNVVQAGAFEITDLNPTTSSGDLDITIEADGGGVQHFTVPYSTVPLLQREGRNKYEAVAGRYRSGATDKGAPFFVQGTLARGLGNGMTAYGGTQLAGDYQSVALGLGRNLGDFGAVSADITSSKSRLADDSEHQGQSIRFLYAKSLNAVGTNFQLLGYRYSTRGFYTLDEVAWDSMSGYQYAWKKEEDGTGYHPDPVSYHDLRRSKKGRLQLNVSQQLGDMGSVYLSGSQQTYWNAEGADTWYQAGYSGGWRGISYNLSWSMSRSLGMPGTNRQLSLNVSVPLGLWLGHGMPEKESLNSMYVTAQTSRDQDGNTTMQSGVSGTLLQGNNLSYSAMQGRSSSGGESRNIAATWRGTYGSASGGYNYSNYDRSLNWDISGGVVAHANGVTLSQPLGDTNVLIKAPGAKGVQVENETGTKTDWRGYAVVPYATVYRRNRIALDVNSLDTHTDLDDNVQSVVPTEGAIVRADYHPHVGVRALITLMRGSQSVPFGTVVTESVSGVTGIVDESGQVYLSGLPPKGTLDLVWGRESTAKCDIPYSLSEAMQNETVAQMQLKCIKG
;
A
#
# COMPACT_ATOMS: atom_id res chain seq x y z
N ARG A 1 37.11 -27.49 -1.07
CA ARG A 1 36.17 -26.81 -2.01
C ARG A 1 35.47 -25.72 -1.20
N PRO A 2 35.74 -24.43 -1.43
CA PRO A 2 35.52 -23.42 -0.40
C PRO A 2 34.05 -23.01 -0.27
N ALA A 3 33.71 -22.63 0.97
CA ALA A 3 32.40 -22.38 1.54
C ALA A 3 31.63 -21.21 0.88
N ARG A 4 30.30 -21.39 0.80
CA ARG A 4 29.28 -20.46 0.29
C ARG A 4 28.46 -19.92 1.46
N HIS A 5 28.24 -18.61 1.57
CA HIS A 5 27.34 -17.97 2.54
C HIS A 5 26.79 -16.60 2.07
N SER A 6 25.85 -16.56 1.12
CA SER A 6 24.87 -15.44 1.01
C SER A 6 23.56 -15.86 1.61
N ASP A 7 22.74 -14.88 2.00
CA ASP A 7 21.40 -14.99 2.61
C ASP A 7 20.45 -15.99 1.92
N LYS A 8 20.77 -17.24 2.20
CA LYS A 8 20.15 -18.52 1.92
C LYS A 8 20.65 -19.34 3.10
N SER A 9 19.77 -19.73 4.01
CA SER A 9 20.18 -20.63 5.10
C SER A 9 20.47 -21.99 4.49
N HIS A 10 21.77 -22.27 4.30
CA HIS A 10 22.25 -23.57 3.90
C HIS A 10 22.51 -24.36 5.17
N SER A 11 21.67 -25.33 5.46
CA SER A 11 21.93 -26.31 6.51
C SER A 11 21.73 -27.72 5.96
N ARG A 12 22.32 -28.69 6.65
CA ARG A 12 22.23 -30.11 6.34
C ARG A 12 21.52 -30.79 7.49
N SER A 13 20.34 -31.34 7.23
CA SER A 13 19.72 -32.27 8.17
C SER A 13 20.04 -33.71 7.76
N GLY A 14 20.32 -34.57 8.73
CA GLY A 14 20.54 -36.01 8.48
C GLY A 14 19.25 -36.82 8.34
N VAL A 15 18.10 -36.25 8.70
CA VAL A 15 16.77 -36.89 8.74
C VAL A 15 15.71 -35.84 8.34
N ARG A 16 14.45 -36.24 8.12
CA ARG A 16 13.33 -35.28 8.03
C ARG A 16 13.27 -34.49 9.34
N SER A 17 13.07 -33.17 9.28
CA SER A 17 13.17 -32.32 10.48
C SER A 17 12.30 -31.08 10.34
N PRO A 18 11.45 -30.72 11.33
CA PRO A 18 10.84 -29.41 11.36
C PRO A 18 11.93 -28.33 11.51
N LEU A 19 11.84 -27.34 10.63
CA LEU A 19 12.65 -26.14 10.61
C LEU A 19 11.77 -24.95 10.98
N THR A 20 12.22 -24.17 11.94
CA THR A 20 11.55 -22.96 12.40
C THR A 20 12.52 -21.79 12.29
N VAL A 21 12.13 -20.73 11.59
CA VAL A 21 12.84 -19.44 11.56
C VAL A 21 12.04 -18.44 12.38
N ARG A 22 12.70 -17.85 13.37
CA ARG A 22 12.20 -16.77 14.20
C ARG A 22 12.93 -15.47 13.85
N GLN A 23 12.24 -14.35 13.99
CA GLN A 23 12.83 -13.03 13.84
C GLN A 23 12.21 -12.12 14.90
N ASN A 24 13.08 -11.49 15.71
CA ASN A 24 12.67 -10.74 16.90
C ASN A 24 11.77 -11.55 17.86
N GLY A 25 12.05 -12.85 18.02
CA GLY A 25 11.28 -13.78 18.87
C GLY A 25 10.01 -14.38 18.27
N TYR A 26 9.52 -13.85 17.14
CA TYR A 26 8.31 -14.35 16.47
C TYR A 26 8.67 -15.36 15.37
N VAL A 27 7.90 -16.45 15.24
CA VAL A 27 8.05 -17.40 14.12
C VAL A 27 7.60 -16.72 12.83
N ILE A 28 8.53 -16.54 11.88
CA ILE A 28 8.26 -15.94 10.56
C ILE A 28 8.23 -16.98 9.43
N TYR A 29 8.75 -18.18 9.68
CA TYR A 29 8.75 -19.29 8.75
C TYR A 29 8.82 -20.61 9.50
N GLN A 30 8.00 -21.58 9.11
CA GLN A 30 8.07 -22.93 9.65
C GLN A 30 7.76 -23.91 8.53
N ASN A 31 8.66 -24.85 8.29
CA ASN A 31 8.49 -25.86 7.25
C ASN A 31 9.23 -27.15 7.63
N VAL A 32 8.88 -28.29 7.01
CA VAL A 32 9.56 -29.57 7.23
C VAL A 32 10.56 -29.80 6.10
N VAL A 33 11.85 -29.84 6.43
CA VAL A 33 12.92 -30.09 5.45
C VAL A 33 13.24 -31.59 5.38
N GLN A 34 13.59 -32.06 4.18
CA GLN A 34 14.01 -33.44 3.94
C GLN A 34 15.47 -33.65 4.38
N ALA A 35 15.87 -34.91 4.59
CA ALA A 35 17.26 -35.27 4.87
C ALA A 35 18.16 -34.86 3.69
N GLY A 36 19.22 -34.08 3.97
CA GLY A 36 20.16 -33.57 2.99
C GLY A 36 20.45 -32.08 3.15
N ALA A 37 21.18 -31.52 2.17
CA ALA A 37 21.36 -30.08 2.06
C ALA A 37 20.08 -29.44 1.52
N PHE A 38 19.61 -28.38 2.17
CA PHE A 38 18.44 -27.63 1.76
C PHE A 38 18.74 -26.13 1.72
N GLU A 39 17.87 -25.37 1.07
CA GLU A 39 18.00 -23.93 0.88
C GLU A 39 16.63 -23.26 1.06
N ILE A 40 16.56 -22.16 1.81
CA ILE A 40 15.33 -21.37 1.99
C ILE A 40 15.42 -20.09 1.15
N THR A 41 14.52 -19.94 0.18
CA THR A 41 14.49 -18.79 -0.76
C THR A 41 13.29 -17.87 -0.61
N ASP A 42 12.30 -18.29 0.16
CA ASP A 42 10.93 -17.77 0.23
C ASP A 42 10.64 -16.94 1.50
N LEU A 43 11.66 -16.53 2.24
CA LEU A 43 11.49 -15.58 3.35
C LEU A 43 11.00 -14.22 2.83
N ASN A 44 10.06 -13.59 3.53
CA ASN A 44 9.62 -12.22 3.22
C ASN A 44 10.74 -11.22 3.55
N PRO A 45 11.03 -10.23 2.67
CA PRO A 45 12.03 -9.22 2.97
C PRO A 45 11.51 -8.27 4.04
N THR A 46 12.05 -8.36 5.25
CA THR A 46 11.70 -7.47 6.37
C THR A 46 12.83 -6.47 6.61
N THR A 47 12.69 -5.25 6.09
CA THR A 47 13.78 -4.23 6.06
C THR A 47 14.27 -3.75 7.43
N SER A 48 13.62 -4.13 8.53
CA SER A 48 13.93 -3.62 9.87
C SER A 48 13.62 -4.60 11.00
N SER A 49 13.58 -5.90 10.72
CA SER A 49 13.18 -6.90 11.72
C SER A 49 14.37 -7.66 12.32
N GLY A 50 15.60 -7.25 12.02
CA GLY A 50 16.88 -7.80 12.52
C GLY A 50 17.11 -9.30 12.32
N ASP A 51 17.90 -9.92 13.18
CA ASP A 51 18.51 -11.23 12.88
C ASP A 51 17.50 -12.39 12.82
N LEU A 52 17.80 -13.38 11.97
CA LEU A 52 17.00 -14.59 11.77
C LEU A 52 17.54 -15.70 12.67
N ASP A 53 16.78 -16.09 13.67
CA ASP A 53 17.07 -17.24 14.53
C ASP A 53 16.51 -18.51 13.87
N ILE A 54 17.37 -19.48 13.55
CA ILE A 54 16.98 -20.71 12.88
C ILE A 54 17.16 -21.89 13.84
N THR A 55 16.07 -22.61 14.08
CA THR A 55 16.03 -23.84 14.85
C THR A 55 15.64 -25.01 13.94
N ILE A 56 16.43 -26.08 13.96
CA ILE A 56 16.15 -27.35 13.28
C ILE A 56 16.09 -28.44 14.34
N GLU A 57 14.95 -29.10 14.46
CA GLU A 57 14.78 -30.21 15.41
C GLU A 57 14.84 -31.51 14.62
N ALA A 58 15.85 -32.34 14.88
CA ALA A 58 15.95 -33.66 14.30
C ALA A 58 15.00 -34.63 15.02
N ASP A 59 14.41 -35.58 14.28
CA ASP A 59 13.48 -36.60 14.82
C ASP A 59 14.06 -37.41 16.01
N GLY A 60 15.39 -37.43 16.18
CA GLY A 60 16.10 -38.04 17.32
C GLY A 60 16.31 -37.13 18.55
N GLY A 61 15.67 -35.97 18.61
CA GLY A 61 15.78 -35.01 19.72
C GLY A 61 16.99 -34.08 19.67
N GLY A 62 17.83 -34.18 18.64
CA GLY A 62 18.95 -33.26 18.43
C GLY A 62 18.47 -31.93 17.86
N VAL A 63 18.74 -30.82 18.56
CA VAL A 63 18.39 -29.47 18.10
C VAL A 63 19.63 -28.76 17.57
N GLN A 64 19.57 -28.28 16.33
CA GLN A 64 20.56 -27.36 15.78
C GLN A 64 19.99 -25.95 15.80
N HIS A 65 20.70 -25.05 16.45
CA HIS A 65 20.35 -23.64 16.58
C HIS A 65 21.46 -22.77 16.00
N PHE A 66 21.13 -21.85 15.11
CA PHE A 66 22.07 -20.87 14.58
C PHE A 66 21.35 -19.60 14.13
N THR A 67 22.03 -18.45 14.29
CA THR A 67 21.50 -17.14 13.93
C THR A 67 22.13 -16.65 12.63
N VAL A 68 21.30 -16.21 11.68
CA VAL A 68 21.73 -15.54 10.44
C VAL A 68 21.42 -14.05 10.57
N PRO A 69 22.43 -13.19 10.67
CA PRO A 69 22.17 -11.77 10.86
C PRO A 69 21.66 -11.13 9.57
N TYR A 70 20.61 -10.29 9.68
CA TYR A 70 19.93 -9.73 8.50
C TYR A 70 19.98 -8.20 8.52
N SER A 71 20.53 -7.61 7.46
CA SER A 71 20.56 -6.15 7.24
C SER A 71 20.58 -5.90 5.74
N THR A 72 19.77 -4.96 5.25
CA THR A 72 19.68 -4.67 3.82
C THR A 72 19.96 -3.21 3.51
N VAL A 73 20.86 -2.98 2.56
CA VAL A 73 20.97 -1.71 1.84
C VAL A 73 20.10 -1.84 0.57
N PRO A 74 19.42 -0.77 0.09
CA PRO A 74 18.54 -0.83 -1.07
C PRO A 74 19.13 -1.41 -2.38
N LEU A 75 20.46 -1.57 -2.47
CA LEU A 75 21.16 -2.08 -3.66
C LEU A 75 21.47 -3.58 -3.61
N LEU A 76 21.39 -4.25 -2.45
CA LEU A 76 21.68 -5.68 -2.33
C LEU A 76 20.62 -6.54 -3.03
N GLN A 77 21.06 -7.59 -3.71
CA GLN A 77 20.22 -8.58 -4.38
C GLN A 77 20.41 -9.95 -3.74
N ARG A 78 19.31 -10.71 -3.61
CA ARG A 78 19.38 -12.12 -3.18
C ARG A 78 20.27 -12.93 -4.13
N GLU A 79 21.01 -13.89 -3.60
CA GLU A 79 21.90 -14.73 -4.38
C GLU A 79 21.16 -15.42 -5.54
N GLY A 80 21.74 -15.33 -6.74
CA GLY A 80 21.15 -15.86 -7.97
C GLY A 80 20.13 -14.94 -8.64
N ARG A 81 19.64 -13.89 -7.97
CA ARG A 81 18.72 -12.91 -8.56
C ARG A 81 19.50 -11.94 -9.44
N ASN A 82 18.96 -11.70 -10.64
CA ASN A 82 19.42 -10.65 -11.54
C ASN A 82 18.34 -9.58 -11.63
N LYS A 83 18.71 -8.32 -11.45
CA LYS A 83 17.85 -7.15 -11.70
C LYS A 83 18.53 -6.34 -12.80
N TYR A 84 17.81 -6.07 -13.87
CA TYR A 84 18.33 -5.28 -14.99
C TYR A 84 17.27 -4.26 -15.43
N GLU A 85 17.74 -3.18 -16.02
CA GLU A 85 16.90 -2.12 -16.59
C GLU A 85 17.57 -1.61 -17.86
N ALA A 86 16.80 -1.46 -18.93
CA ALA A 86 17.27 -0.85 -20.18
C ALA A 86 16.25 0.20 -20.63
N VAL A 87 16.70 1.42 -20.84
CA VAL A 87 15.87 2.57 -21.22
C VAL A 87 16.52 3.25 -22.42
N ALA A 88 15.72 3.60 -23.42
CA ALA A 88 16.15 4.41 -24.55
C ALA A 88 15.03 5.41 -24.87
N GLY A 89 15.34 6.70 -24.86
CA GLY A 89 14.31 7.72 -25.01
C GLY A 89 14.88 9.14 -24.95
N ARG A 90 14.01 10.13 -25.00
CA ARG A 90 14.40 11.53 -24.81
C ARG A 90 14.22 11.93 -23.36
N TYR A 91 15.23 12.58 -22.80
CA TYR A 91 15.17 13.15 -21.46
C TYR A 91 14.07 14.23 -21.43
N ARG A 92 13.23 14.19 -20.40
CA ARG A 92 12.16 15.16 -20.15
C ARG A 92 12.12 15.48 -18.67
N SER A 93 12.56 16.69 -18.32
CA SER A 93 12.52 17.22 -16.94
C SER A 93 11.19 17.89 -16.60
N GLY A 94 10.45 18.34 -17.62
CA GLY A 94 9.30 19.25 -17.45
C GLY A 94 9.69 20.73 -17.30
N ALA A 95 10.99 21.03 -17.26
CA ALA A 95 11.51 22.40 -17.23
C ALA A 95 11.70 22.94 -18.65
N THR A 96 11.38 24.22 -18.87
CA THR A 96 11.49 24.87 -20.19
C THR A 96 12.92 25.24 -20.58
N ASP A 97 13.83 25.31 -19.61
CA ASP A 97 15.24 25.71 -19.74
C ASP A 97 16.20 24.51 -19.68
N LYS A 98 15.65 23.31 -19.94
CA LYS A 98 16.42 22.10 -20.17
C LYS A 98 16.12 21.52 -21.54
N GLY A 99 17.18 21.18 -22.27
CA GLY A 99 17.13 20.39 -23.48
C GLY A 99 16.55 18.99 -23.25
N ALA A 100 16.17 18.35 -24.36
CA ALA A 100 15.61 17.00 -24.37
C ALA A 100 16.50 16.00 -25.12
N PRO A 101 17.77 15.78 -24.67
CA PRO A 101 18.69 14.90 -25.36
C PRO A 101 18.15 13.47 -25.41
N PHE A 102 18.37 12.80 -26.53
CA PHE A 102 18.18 11.34 -26.59
C PHE A 102 19.27 10.66 -25.76
N PHE A 103 18.88 9.70 -24.94
CA PHE A 103 19.79 8.94 -24.10
C PHE A 103 19.44 7.45 -24.11
N VAL A 104 20.45 6.64 -23.86
CA VAL A 104 20.34 5.20 -23.59
C VAL A 104 20.93 4.94 -22.21
N GLN A 105 20.22 4.18 -21.40
CA GLN A 105 20.63 3.77 -20.06
C GLN A 105 20.50 2.25 -19.93
N GLY A 106 21.51 1.64 -19.32
CA GLY A 106 21.48 0.22 -18.96
C GLY A 106 21.99 0.04 -17.53
N THR A 107 21.29 -0.72 -16.71
CA THR A 107 21.77 -1.12 -15.38
C THR A 107 21.62 -2.62 -15.18
N LEU A 108 22.54 -3.20 -14.41
CA LEU A 108 22.53 -4.61 -14.05
C LEU A 108 23.03 -4.76 -12.62
N ALA A 109 22.29 -5.51 -11.81
CA ALA A 109 22.68 -5.93 -10.48
C ALA A 109 22.48 -7.44 -10.36
N ARG A 110 23.48 -8.14 -9.81
CA ARG A 110 23.48 -9.59 -9.63
C ARG A 110 23.85 -9.94 -8.21
N GLY A 111 22.98 -10.68 -7.53
CA GLY A 111 23.29 -11.31 -6.25
C GLY A 111 24.27 -12.46 -6.47
N LEU A 112 25.46 -12.31 -5.92
CA LEU A 112 26.54 -13.30 -5.95
C LEU A 112 26.51 -14.13 -4.66
N GLY A 113 27.38 -15.13 -4.61
CA GLY A 113 27.69 -15.87 -3.38
C GLY A 113 28.21 -14.94 -2.27
N ASN A 114 28.17 -15.41 -1.02
CA ASN A 114 28.76 -14.75 0.14
C ASN A 114 28.10 -13.42 0.59
N GLY A 115 26.82 -13.23 0.28
CA GLY A 115 26.05 -12.04 0.63
C GLY A 115 26.44 -10.84 -0.24
N MET A 116 27.20 -11.09 -1.31
CA MET A 116 27.74 -10.07 -2.17
C MET A 116 26.76 -9.76 -3.30
N THR A 117 26.75 -8.52 -3.73
CA THR A 117 26.02 -8.08 -4.91
C THR A 117 26.95 -7.25 -5.76
N ALA A 118 27.15 -7.63 -7.01
CA ALA A 118 27.83 -6.79 -7.97
C ALA A 118 26.79 -6.05 -8.80
N TYR A 119 26.99 -4.75 -8.99
CA TYR A 119 26.11 -3.94 -9.80
C TYR A 119 26.90 -2.93 -10.63
N GLY A 120 26.31 -2.50 -11.73
CA GLY A 120 26.88 -1.50 -12.59
C GLY A 120 25.84 -0.94 -13.53
N GLY A 121 26.20 0.12 -14.22
CA GLY A 121 25.35 0.72 -15.22
C GLY A 121 26.08 1.73 -16.08
N THR A 122 25.42 2.12 -17.15
CA THR A 122 25.90 3.15 -18.07
C THR A 122 24.76 4.04 -18.51
N GLN A 123 25.07 5.30 -18.76
CA GLN A 123 24.18 6.25 -19.42
C GLN A 123 24.96 6.92 -20.54
N LEU A 124 24.38 6.95 -21.74
CA LEU A 124 24.98 7.51 -22.94
C LEU A 124 23.99 8.48 -23.59
N ALA A 125 24.43 9.71 -23.83
CA ALA A 125 23.75 10.76 -24.56
C ALA A 125 24.80 11.52 -25.40
N GLY A 126 24.36 12.45 -26.26
CA GLY A 126 25.27 13.23 -27.11
C GLY A 126 26.38 13.94 -26.32
N ASP A 127 25.97 14.69 -25.29
CA ASP A 127 26.86 15.51 -24.46
C ASP A 127 27.16 14.89 -23.09
N TYR A 128 26.77 13.64 -22.86
CA TYR A 128 26.95 12.97 -21.56
C TYR A 128 27.23 11.48 -21.69
N GLN A 129 28.26 11.01 -21.01
CA GLN A 129 28.58 9.59 -20.90
C GLN A 129 28.94 9.26 -19.47
N SER A 130 28.38 8.21 -18.91
CA SER A 130 28.74 7.73 -17.58
C SER A 130 28.80 6.21 -17.51
N VAL A 131 29.68 5.73 -16.64
CA VAL A 131 29.82 4.32 -16.28
C VAL A 131 29.94 4.22 -14.76
N ALA A 132 29.13 3.37 -14.16
CA ALA A 132 29.13 3.09 -12.74
C ALA A 132 29.44 1.62 -12.48
N LEU A 133 30.27 1.36 -11.47
CA LEU A 133 30.60 0.03 -10.97
C LEU A 133 30.51 0.04 -9.45
N GLY A 134 29.87 -0.98 -8.89
CA GLY A 134 29.64 -1.07 -7.46
C GLY A 134 29.62 -2.50 -6.93
N LEU A 135 29.96 -2.61 -5.66
CA LEU A 135 29.93 -3.85 -4.89
C LEU A 135 29.22 -3.58 -3.57
N GLY A 136 28.27 -4.44 -3.23
CA GLY A 136 27.63 -4.52 -1.93
C GLY A 136 27.93 -5.84 -1.26
N ARG A 137 27.94 -5.85 0.07
CA ARG A 137 28.06 -7.06 0.88
C ARG A 137 27.22 -6.95 2.14
N ASN A 138 26.41 -7.96 2.41
CA ASN A 138 25.89 -8.19 3.75
C ASN A 138 27.01 -8.80 4.61
N LEU A 139 27.44 -8.07 5.64
CA LEU A 139 28.46 -8.46 6.62
C LEU A 139 27.85 -9.13 7.86
N GLY A 140 26.54 -9.38 7.87
CA GLY A 140 25.84 -10.01 8.98
C GLY A 140 25.81 -9.10 10.22
N ASP A 141 26.51 -9.49 11.28
CA ASP A 141 26.51 -8.78 12.57
C ASP A 141 27.00 -7.34 12.44
N PHE A 142 27.90 -7.09 11.48
CA PHE A 142 28.39 -5.75 11.18
C PHE A 142 27.49 -4.97 10.20
N GLY A 143 26.36 -5.53 9.77
CA GLY A 143 25.38 -4.84 8.92
C GLY A 143 25.64 -5.07 7.43
N ALA A 144 25.11 -4.21 6.59
CA ALA A 144 25.29 -4.26 5.15
C ALA A 144 26.00 -2.99 4.66
N VAL A 145 26.98 -3.17 3.78
CA VAL A 145 27.74 -2.09 3.14
C VAL A 145 27.62 -2.17 1.64
N SER A 146 27.62 -1.02 0.96
CA SER A 146 27.85 -0.96 -0.48
C SER A 146 28.68 0.25 -0.85
N ALA A 147 29.59 0.08 -1.79
CA ALA A 147 30.37 1.15 -2.38
C ALA A 147 30.26 1.10 -3.90
N ASP A 148 30.06 2.25 -4.53
CA ASP A 148 30.13 2.41 -5.97
C ASP A 148 30.94 3.63 -6.38
N ILE A 149 31.56 3.51 -7.55
CA ILE A 149 32.22 4.61 -8.25
C ILE A 149 31.51 4.82 -9.58
N THR A 150 31.19 6.07 -9.88
CA THR A 150 30.66 6.52 -11.17
C THR A 150 31.66 7.46 -11.81
N SER A 151 32.11 7.15 -13.01
CA SER A 151 32.90 8.06 -13.83
C SER A 151 32.00 8.67 -14.89
N SER A 152 32.08 9.98 -15.09
CA SER A 152 31.35 10.68 -16.14
C SER A 152 32.24 11.59 -16.98
N LYS A 153 31.90 11.70 -18.25
CA LYS A 153 32.36 12.73 -19.19
C LYS A 153 31.13 13.53 -19.63
N SER A 154 31.20 14.84 -19.52
CA SER A 154 30.08 15.75 -19.79
C SER A 154 30.54 16.97 -20.57
N ARG A 155 29.71 17.46 -21.48
CA ARG A 155 29.84 18.80 -22.07
C ARG A 155 28.69 19.66 -21.53
N LEU A 156 29.01 20.83 -20.96
CA LEU A 156 28.01 21.72 -20.36
C LEU A 156 27.46 22.71 -21.40
N ALA A 157 26.50 23.54 -20.98
CA ALA A 157 25.84 24.55 -21.81
C ALA A 157 26.77 25.58 -22.47
N ASP A 158 27.98 25.78 -21.92
CA ASP A 158 29.01 26.66 -22.48
C ASP A 158 30.04 25.91 -23.35
N ASP A 159 29.69 24.71 -23.82
CA ASP A 159 30.52 23.79 -24.59
C ASP A 159 31.80 23.31 -23.88
N SER A 160 31.96 23.61 -22.58
CA SER A 160 33.11 23.14 -21.81
C SER A 160 33.03 21.64 -21.51
N GLU A 161 34.11 20.90 -21.76
CA GLU A 161 34.22 19.47 -21.44
C GLU A 161 34.75 19.25 -20.03
N HIS A 162 34.06 18.41 -19.26
CA HIS A 162 34.43 18.03 -17.90
C HIS A 162 34.51 16.51 -17.78
N GLN A 163 35.42 16.07 -16.94
CA GLN A 163 35.53 14.68 -16.50
C GLN A 163 35.54 14.64 -14.98
N GLY A 164 34.82 13.70 -14.41
CA GLY A 164 34.73 13.58 -12.98
C GLY A 164 34.30 12.22 -12.51
N GLN A 165 34.55 11.99 -11.23
CA GLN A 165 34.24 10.75 -10.54
C GLN A 165 33.40 11.05 -9.30
N SER A 166 32.50 10.14 -8.99
CA SER A 166 31.68 10.19 -7.79
C SER A 166 31.73 8.85 -7.09
N ILE A 167 32.10 8.86 -5.82
CA ILE A 167 32.14 7.68 -4.96
C ILE A 167 30.98 7.78 -3.98
N ARG A 168 30.22 6.70 -3.84
CA ARG A 168 29.13 6.60 -2.88
C ARG A 168 29.35 5.40 -1.98
N PHE A 169 29.23 5.60 -0.67
CA PHE A 169 29.22 4.59 0.35
C PHE A 169 27.85 4.58 1.04
N LEU A 170 27.25 3.41 1.20
CA LEU A 170 26.02 3.21 1.96
C LEU A 170 26.25 2.13 3.01
N TYR A 171 25.69 2.35 4.19
CA TYR A 171 25.70 1.44 5.31
C TYR A 171 24.30 1.36 5.92
N ALA A 172 23.88 0.14 6.27
CA ALA A 172 22.65 -0.10 7.02
C ALA A 172 22.88 -1.22 8.03
N LYS A 173 22.35 -1.06 9.25
CA LYS A 173 22.40 -2.10 10.29
C LYS A 173 21.17 -2.02 11.18
N SER A 174 20.53 -3.16 11.38
CA SER A 174 19.51 -3.31 12.42
C SER A 174 20.12 -4.02 13.63
N LEU A 175 20.13 -3.36 14.79
CA LEU A 175 20.58 -3.88 16.08
C LEU A 175 19.38 -4.09 17.01
N ASN A 176 18.58 -5.11 16.75
CA ASN A 176 17.37 -5.38 17.52
C ASN A 176 17.60 -5.56 19.02
N ALA A 177 18.72 -6.20 19.41
CA ALA A 177 19.01 -6.50 20.81
C ALA A 177 19.06 -5.25 21.70
N VAL A 178 19.51 -4.12 21.13
CA VAL A 178 19.54 -2.81 21.79
C VAL A 178 18.44 -1.88 21.29
N GLY A 179 17.58 -2.32 20.36
CA GLY A 179 16.51 -1.52 19.76
C GLY A 179 16.97 -0.45 18.77
N THR A 180 18.24 -0.44 18.36
CA THR A 180 18.78 0.58 17.43
C THR A 180 18.65 0.14 15.99
N ASN A 181 18.16 0.99 15.10
CA ASN A 181 18.07 0.74 13.67
C ASN A 181 18.75 1.86 12.88
N PHE A 182 19.88 1.54 12.27
CA PHE A 182 20.57 2.37 11.30
C PHE A 182 20.00 2.06 9.91
N GLN A 183 18.92 2.76 9.56
CA GLN A 183 18.19 2.54 8.31
C GLN A 183 19.04 2.90 7.08
N LEU A 184 19.76 4.02 7.13
CA LEU A 184 20.67 4.45 6.08
C LEU A 184 21.70 5.44 6.61
N LEU A 185 22.98 5.09 6.49
CA LEU A 185 24.11 6.01 6.57
C LEU A 185 24.76 6.07 5.18
N GLY A 186 24.61 7.20 4.51
CA GLY A 186 25.10 7.40 3.14
C GLY A 186 26.10 8.53 3.07
N TYR A 187 27.23 8.30 2.44
CA TYR A 187 28.17 9.37 2.09
C TYR A 187 28.50 9.31 0.60
N ARG A 188 28.32 10.43 -0.09
CA ARG A 188 28.69 10.59 -1.48
C ARG A 188 29.70 11.71 -1.61
N TYR A 189 30.80 11.47 -2.31
CA TYR A 189 31.78 12.47 -2.67
C TYR A 189 31.93 12.53 -4.18
N SER A 190 31.94 13.72 -4.74
CA SER A 190 32.04 13.98 -6.17
C SER A 190 33.15 14.99 -6.43
N THR A 191 34.03 14.68 -7.38
CA THR A 191 35.06 15.60 -7.85
C THR A 191 34.45 16.82 -8.53
N ARG A 192 35.19 17.93 -8.63
CA ARG A 192 34.70 19.19 -9.21
C ARG A 192 34.11 19.06 -10.62
N GLY A 193 34.68 18.20 -11.47
CA GLY A 193 34.22 17.96 -12.85
C GLY A 193 33.15 16.87 -12.99
N PHE A 194 32.57 16.37 -11.88
CA PHE A 194 31.52 15.36 -11.96
C PHE A 194 30.15 16.02 -12.13
N TYR A 195 29.49 15.70 -13.23
CA TYR A 195 28.12 16.11 -13.53
C TYR A 195 27.22 14.90 -13.83
N THR A 196 25.92 15.12 -13.70
CA THR A 196 24.85 14.17 -14.05
C THR A 196 24.19 14.55 -15.38
N LEU A 197 23.47 13.61 -16.02
CA LEU A 197 22.68 13.92 -17.23
C LEU A 197 21.69 15.06 -17.00
N ASP A 198 21.10 15.13 -15.81
CA ASP A 198 20.18 16.19 -15.39
C ASP A 198 20.85 17.59 -15.39
N GLU A 199 22.13 17.66 -15.03
CA GLU A 199 22.92 18.90 -14.99
C GLU A 199 23.50 19.26 -16.37
N VAL A 200 23.74 18.28 -17.24
CA VAL A 200 24.14 18.52 -18.64
C VAL A 200 22.98 19.03 -19.48
N ALA A 201 21.75 18.64 -19.15
CA ALA A 201 20.57 19.01 -19.91
C ALA A 201 20.18 20.50 -19.80
N TRP A 202 20.83 21.31 -18.97
CA TRP A 202 20.52 22.75 -18.90
C TRP A 202 20.98 23.49 -20.15
N ASP A 203 20.16 24.44 -20.61
CA ASP A 203 20.48 25.26 -21.79
C ASP A 203 21.41 26.46 -21.45
N SER A 204 21.63 26.73 -20.16
CA SER A 204 22.49 27.83 -19.70
C SER A 204 23.28 27.45 -18.44
N MET A 205 24.45 28.07 -18.27
CA MET A 205 25.34 27.79 -17.13
C MET A 205 24.79 28.22 -15.77
N SER A 206 23.94 29.23 -15.74
CA SER A 206 23.26 29.68 -14.52
C SER A 206 21.99 30.41 -14.87
N GLY A 207 20.94 30.24 -14.08
CA GLY A 207 19.65 30.88 -14.32
C GLY A 207 18.68 30.70 -13.18
N TYR A 208 17.63 31.52 -13.20
CA TYR A 208 16.47 31.34 -12.33
C TYR A 208 15.37 30.64 -13.14
N GLN A 209 14.79 29.61 -12.54
CA GLN A 209 13.53 29.06 -12.99
C GLN A 209 12.40 29.89 -12.41
N TYR A 210 11.51 30.37 -13.27
CA TYR A 210 10.33 31.14 -12.86
C TYR A 210 9.08 30.28 -12.98
N ALA A 211 8.26 30.26 -11.94
CA ALA A 211 6.87 29.83 -12.06
C ALA A 211 6.00 31.08 -12.19
N TRP A 212 5.05 31.00 -13.11
CA TRP A 212 4.06 32.05 -13.30
C TRP A 212 3.01 31.90 -12.21
N LYS A 213 3.08 32.75 -11.19
CA LYS A 213 2.03 32.84 -10.17
C LYS A 213 0.96 33.81 -10.64
N LYS A 214 -0.30 33.36 -10.55
CA LYS A 214 -1.46 34.20 -10.82
C LYS A 214 -1.64 35.16 -9.65
N GLU A 215 -1.80 36.44 -9.93
CA GLU A 215 -2.05 37.45 -8.90
C GLU A 215 -3.43 37.21 -8.25
N GLU A 216 -3.53 37.49 -6.95
CA GLU A 216 -4.75 37.29 -6.16
C GLU A 216 -5.92 38.15 -6.65
N ASP A 217 -5.65 39.26 -7.32
CA ASP A 217 -6.64 40.14 -7.95
C ASP A 217 -7.08 39.69 -9.35
N GLY A 218 -6.48 38.61 -9.88
CA GLY A 218 -6.78 38.04 -11.19
C GLY A 218 -6.30 38.87 -12.38
N THR A 219 -5.48 39.91 -12.18
CA THR A 219 -5.10 40.87 -13.23
C THR A 219 -3.89 40.44 -14.07
N GLY A 220 -3.14 39.41 -13.65
CA GLY A 220 -2.01 38.90 -14.43
C GLY A 220 -1.31 37.68 -13.84
N TYR A 221 -0.21 37.31 -14.49
CA TYR A 221 0.78 36.37 -13.97
C TYR A 221 2.09 37.11 -13.75
N HIS A 222 2.70 36.99 -12.58
CA HIS A 222 4.08 37.43 -12.38
C HIS A 222 5.04 36.23 -12.31
N PRO A 223 6.27 36.36 -12.83
CA PRO A 223 7.28 35.33 -12.72
C PRO A 223 7.89 35.35 -11.32
N ASP A 224 7.68 34.29 -10.53
CA ASP A 224 8.27 34.09 -9.21
C ASP A 224 9.41 33.06 -9.31
N PRO A 225 10.67 33.42 -8.96
CA PRO A 225 11.80 32.50 -9.04
C PRO A 225 11.63 31.33 -8.04
N VAL A 226 11.49 30.11 -8.54
CA VAL A 226 11.27 28.88 -7.75
C VAL A 226 12.57 28.13 -7.48
N SER A 227 13.52 28.21 -8.40
CA SER A 227 14.81 27.54 -8.29
C SER A 227 15.89 28.35 -8.97
N TYR A 228 17.12 28.23 -8.48
CA TYR A 228 18.30 28.79 -9.11
C TYR A 228 19.29 27.66 -9.37
N HIS A 229 19.77 27.55 -10.61
CA HIS A 229 20.85 26.65 -10.95
C HIS A 229 22.11 27.43 -11.27
N ASP A 230 23.25 26.85 -10.91
CA ASP A 230 24.58 27.33 -11.28
C ASP A 230 25.50 26.12 -11.44
N LEU A 231 25.81 25.78 -12.70
CA LEU A 231 26.65 24.63 -13.04
C LEU A 231 28.10 24.81 -12.59
N ARG A 232 28.52 26.03 -12.23
CA ARG A 232 29.83 26.28 -11.63
C ARG A 232 29.90 25.80 -10.18
N ARG A 233 28.74 25.61 -9.55
CA ARG A 233 28.59 25.11 -8.18
C ARG A 233 28.22 23.63 -8.18
N SER A 234 29.10 22.81 -8.73
CA SER A 234 28.87 21.36 -8.76
C SER A 234 28.83 20.77 -7.33
N LYS A 235 28.01 19.73 -7.15
CA LYS A 235 27.82 19.04 -5.86
C LYS A 235 29.13 18.39 -5.43
N LYS A 236 29.61 18.70 -4.22
CA LYS A 236 30.88 18.18 -3.66
C LYS A 236 30.67 16.94 -2.80
N GLY A 237 29.93 17.06 -1.72
CA GLY A 237 29.78 16.00 -0.73
C GLY A 237 28.37 15.97 -0.16
N ARG A 238 27.77 14.78 -0.09
CA ARG A 238 26.45 14.55 0.51
C ARG A 238 26.56 13.53 1.63
N LEU A 239 26.21 13.93 2.84
CA LEU A 239 25.98 13.04 3.97
C LEU A 239 24.47 12.83 4.14
N GLN A 240 24.05 11.59 4.39
CA GLN A 240 22.69 11.20 4.71
C GLN A 240 22.72 10.30 5.94
N LEU A 241 21.81 10.55 6.87
CA LEU A 241 21.69 9.83 8.12
C LEU A 241 20.22 9.54 8.39
N ASN A 242 19.89 8.31 8.73
CA ASN A 242 18.60 7.92 9.30
C ASN A 242 18.82 6.83 10.34
N VAL A 243 18.56 7.19 11.60
CA VAL A 243 18.73 6.32 12.78
C VAL A 243 17.45 6.40 13.60
N SER A 244 16.93 5.25 14.01
CA SER A 244 15.90 5.17 15.03
C SER A 244 16.33 4.27 16.18
N GLN A 245 15.82 4.56 17.37
CA GLN A 245 16.12 3.86 18.61
C GLN A 245 14.81 3.59 19.32
N GLN A 246 14.43 2.31 19.42
CA GLN A 246 13.30 1.89 20.23
C GLN A 246 13.72 1.85 21.70
N LEU A 247 12.92 2.47 22.57
CA LEU A 247 13.13 2.56 24.02
C LEU A 247 12.12 1.66 24.75
N GLY A 248 11.92 0.44 24.26
CA GLY A 248 10.91 -0.50 24.77
C GLY A 248 9.50 0.10 24.72
N ASP A 249 8.77 -0.02 25.83
CA ASP A 249 7.40 0.50 25.99
C ASP A 249 7.33 2.02 26.16
N MET A 250 8.47 2.69 26.39
CA MET A 250 8.49 4.14 26.59
C MET A 250 8.27 4.90 25.29
N GLY A 251 8.69 4.34 24.15
CA GLY A 251 8.52 4.95 22.83
C GLY A 251 9.72 4.72 21.92
N SER A 252 9.94 5.63 20.98
CA SER A 252 11.03 5.61 20.02
C SER A 252 11.62 7.00 19.81
N VAL A 253 12.95 7.07 19.74
CA VAL A 253 13.69 8.26 19.33
C VAL A 253 14.13 8.07 17.88
N TYR A 254 14.10 9.12 17.08
CA TYR A 254 14.64 9.10 15.72
C TYR A 254 15.50 10.33 15.46
N LEU A 255 16.48 10.16 14.57
CA LEU A 255 17.35 11.19 14.04
C LEU A 255 17.52 10.96 12.55
N SER A 256 17.09 11.92 11.75
CA SER A 256 17.28 11.96 10.31
C SER A 256 17.99 13.24 9.89
N GLY A 257 18.78 13.15 8.82
CA GLY A 257 19.55 14.30 8.38
C GLY A 257 20.16 14.14 7.01
N SER A 258 20.39 15.28 6.36
CA SER A 258 21.20 15.37 5.16
C SER A 258 21.97 16.67 5.10
N GLN A 259 23.21 16.60 4.64
CA GLN A 259 24.07 17.76 4.42
C GLN A 259 24.71 17.66 3.04
N GLN A 260 24.50 18.66 2.20
CA GLN A 260 25.04 18.77 0.85
C GLN A 260 25.95 19.98 0.75
N THR A 261 27.20 19.74 0.38
CA THR A 261 28.21 20.78 0.12
C THR A 261 28.42 20.92 -1.38
N TYR A 262 28.93 22.08 -1.80
CA TYR A 262 29.15 22.43 -3.19
C TYR A 262 30.58 22.89 -3.42
N TRP A 263 31.09 22.70 -4.63
CA TRP A 263 32.31 23.35 -5.09
C TRP A 263 32.02 24.82 -5.41
N ASN A 264 32.98 25.72 -5.19
CA ASN A 264 32.87 27.15 -5.51
C ASN A 264 31.66 27.87 -4.85
N ALA A 265 31.16 27.35 -3.73
CA ALA A 265 30.15 28.02 -2.92
C ALA A 265 30.49 27.91 -1.44
N GLU A 266 30.33 29.00 -0.69
CA GLU A 266 30.45 29.01 0.76
C GLU A 266 29.11 28.63 1.40
N GLY A 267 29.09 27.49 2.09
CA GLY A 267 27.90 26.98 2.77
C GLY A 267 27.50 25.57 2.35
N ALA A 268 26.33 25.14 2.82
CA ALA A 268 25.78 23.81 2.56
C ALA A 268 24.26 23.87 2.66
N ASP A 269 23.57 23.01 1.91
CA ASP A 269 22.19 22.68 2.23
C ASP A 269 22.22 21.70 3.39
N THR A 270 21.49 22.01 4.45
CA THR A 270 21.39 21.16 5.64
C THR A 270 19.94 20.98 6.01
N TRP A 271 19.55 19.74 6.25
CA TRP A 271 18.27 19.39 6.82
C TRP A 271 18.50 18.37 7.92
N TYR A 272 18.01 18.64 9.13
CA TYR A 272 18.11 17.76 10.28
C TYR A 272 16.75 17.68 10.95
N GLN A 273 16.38 16.50 11.42
CA GLN A 273 15.19 16.29 12.21
C GLN A 273 15.49 15.25 13.29
N ALA A 274 15.14 15.57 14.52
CA ALA A 274 15.21 14.65 15.65
C ALA A 274 13.85 14.63 16.34
N GLY A 275 13.44 13.49 16.86
CA GLY A 275 12.19 13.44 17.59
C GLY A 275 12.07 12.25 18.50
N TYR A 276 11.07 12.34 19.38
CA TYR A 276 10.67 11.33 20.32
C TYR A 276 9.17 11.13 20.18
N SER A 277 8.77 9.92 19.80
CA SER A 277 7.37 9.52 19.72
C SER A 277 7.10 8.37 20.66
N GLY A 278 5.94 8.36 21.30
CA GLY A 278 5.57 7.30 22.22
C GLY A 278 4.06 7.21 22.38
N GLY A 279 3.65 6.16 23.07
CA GLY A 279 2.25 5.90 23.37
C GLY A 279 2.09 5.53 24.84
N TRP A 280 1.12 6.12 25.53
CA TRP A 280 0.76 5.73 26.89
C TRP A 280 -0.74 5.50 27.00
N ARG A 281 -1.14 4.25 27.31
CA ARG A 281 -2.54 3.84 27.47
C ARG A 281 -3.45 4.25 26.30
N GLY A 282 -2.94 4.15 25.06
CA GLY A 282 -3.66 4.53 23.84
C GLY A 282 -3.54 6.01 23.44
N ILE A 283 -2.99 6.88 24.29
CA ILE A 283 -2.64 8.27 23.95
C ILE A 283 -1.31 8.26 23.21
N SER A 284 -1.23 8.90 22.05
CA SER A 284 0.03 9.07 21.31
C SER A 284 0.58 10.49 21.49
N TYR A 285 1.89 10.60 21.64
CA TYR A 285 2.59 11.88 21.70
C TYR A 285 3.83 11.86 20.82
N ASN A 286 4.18 12.99 20.22
CA ASN A 286 5.35 13.15 19.36
C ASN A 286 5.96 14.53 19.55
N LEU A 287 7.20 14.57 20.04
CA LEU A 287 8.02 15.77 20.14
C LEU A 287 9.09 15.72 19.06
N SER A 288 9.09 16.68 18.14
CA SER A 288 10.04 16.74 17.04
C SER A 288 10.71 18.11 16.94
N TRP A 289 12.02 18.12 16.77
CA TRP A 289 12.82 19.27 16.41
C TRP A 289 13.28 19.11 14.96
N SER A 290 13.20 20.18 14.17
CA SER A 290 13.70 20.20 12.81
C SER A 290 14.47 21.48 12.53
N MET A 291 15.47 21.38 11.66
CA MET A 291 16.27 22.48 11.17
C MET A 291 16.51 22.29 9.68
N SER A 292 16.21 23.33 8.90
CA SER A 292 16.51 23.36 7.47
C SER A 292 17.26 24.65 7.13
N ARG A 293 18.20 24.56 6.21
CA ARG A 293 18.92 25.69 5.63
C ARG A 293 19.24 25.34 4.20
N SER A 294 18.96 26.26 3.28
CA SER A 294 19.30 26.10 1.88
C SER A 294 20.30 27.16 1.46
N LEU A 295 21.24 26.78 0.60
CA LEU A 295 22.19 27.64 -0.03
C LEU A 295 21.46 28.63 -0.94
N GLY A 296 21.81 29.91 -0.84
CA GLY A 296 21.18 30.98 -1.61
C GLY A 296 19.92 31.59 -0.98
N MET A 297 19.37 30.96 0.08
CA MET A 297 18.33 31.58 0.90
C MET A 297 18.92 32.11 2.21
N PRO A 298 18.64 33.37 2.60
CA PRO A 298 19.07 33.89 3.89
C PRO A 298 18.28 33.23 5.01
N GLY A 299 18.96 32.96 6.13
CA GLY A 299 18.35 32.36 7.31
C GLY A 299 18.55 30.85 7.40
N THR A 300 18.55 30.36 8.63
CA THR A 300 18.20 28.97 8.93
C THR A 300 16.69 28.96 9.20
N ASN A 301 15.99 27.84 9.13
CA ASN A 301 14.65 27.69 9.69
C ASN A 301 14.70 26.57 10.73
N ARG A 302 14.32 26.86 11.98
CA ARG A 302 14.28 25.88 13.06
C ARG A 302 12.87 25.84 13.64
N GLN A 303 12.36 24.65 13.88
CA GLN A 303 11.03 24.44 14.45
C GLN A 303 11.06 23.32 15.47
N LEU A 304 10.50 23.59 16.65
CA LEU A 304 10.18 22.59 17.66
C LEU A 304 8.67 22.37 17.66
N SER A 305 8.21 21.14 17.58
CA SER A 305 6.78 20.79 17.54
C SER A 305 6.48 19.66 18.52
N LEU A 306 5.38 19.77 19.25
CA LEU A 306 4.80 18.74 20.10
C LEU A 306 3.39 18.47 19.62
N ASN A 307 3.08 17.22 19.31
CA ASN A 307 1.74 16.74 18.95
C ASN A 307 1.29 15.69 19.97
N VAL A 308 0.05 15.78 20.41
CA VAL A 308 -0.61 14.82 21.31
C VAL A 308 -1.94 14.45 20.69
N SER A 309 -2.24 13.15 20.59
CA SER A 309 -3.51 12.64 20.09
C SER A 309 -4.11 11.63 21.07
N VAL A 310 -5.35 11.88 21.48
CA VAL A 310 -6.10 11.12 22.47
C VAL A 310 -7.34 10.51 21.80
N PRO A 311 -7.43 9.18 21.66
CA PRO A 311 -8.66 8.52 21.23
C PRO A 311 -9.74 8.68 22.30
N LEU A 312 -10.90 9.20 21.94
CA LEU A 312 -12.01 9.40 22.88
C LEU A 312 -12.69 8.10 23.31
N GLY A 313 -12.56 7.04 22.50
CA GLY A 313 -13.01 5.69 22.86
C GLY A 313 -12.36 5.13 24.15
N LEU A 314 -11.24 5.71 24.62
CA LEU A 314 -10.57 5.32 25.86
C LEU A 314 -11.34 5.74 27.13
N TRP A 315 -12.21 6.75 27.05
CA TRP A 315 -12.89 7.33 28.22
C TRP A 315 -14.33 6.80 28.40
N LEU A 316 -14.76 5.87 27.56
CA LEU A 316 -16.10 5.27 27.59
C LEU A 316 -16.03 3.82 28.11
N GLY A 317 -16.95 3.49 29.03
CA GLY A 317 -17.02 2.16 29.65
C GLY A 317 -17.30 1.03 28.66
N HIS A 318 -16.94 -0.20 29.03
CA HIS A 318 -17.26 -1.40 28.26
C HIS A 318 -18.79 -1.58 28.19
N GLY A 319 -19.35 -1.66 26.97
CA GLY A 319 -20.76 -2.03 26.74
C GLY A 319 -21.68 -0.95 26.17
N MET A 320 -21.20 0.25 25.86
CA MET A 320 -22.04 1.26 25.19
C MET A 320 -22.10 1.00 23.66
N PRO A 321 -23.29 0.93 23.04
CA PRO A 321 -23.45 0.79 21.58
C PRO A 321 -22.78 1.93 20.79
N GLU A 322 -22.71 3.12 21.38
CA GLU A 322 -22.04 4.31 20.85
C GLU A 322 -20.50 4.17 20.79
N LYS A 323 -19.94 3.10 21.37
CA LYS A 323 -18.50 2.85 21.34
C LYS A 323 -17.98 2.68 19.93
N GLU A 324 -18.71 2.07 18.99
CA GLU A 324 -18.22 1.87 17.62
C GLU A 324 -18.08 3.18 16.84
N SER A 325 -18.99 4.15 17.02
CA SER A 325 -18.91 5.46 16.36
C SER A 325 -17.94 6.43 17.04
N LEU A 326 -17.67 6.25 18.34
CA LEU A 326 -16.76 7.11 19.11
C LEU A 326 -15.32 6.57 19.17
N ASN A 327 -15.09 5.29 18.86
CA ASN A 327 -13.74 4.72 18.76
C ASN A 327 -12.93 5.29 17.59
N SER A 328 -13.61 5.83 16.58
CA SER A 328 -12.99 6.49 15.44
C SER A 328 -12.69 7.97 15.69
N MET A 329 -13.03 8.53 16.86
CA MET A 329 -12.85 9.95 17.18
C MET A 329 -11.62 10.21 18.06
N TYR A 330 -10.83 11.19 17.66
CA TYR A 330 -9.58 11.59 18.32
C TYR A 330 -9.58 13.09 18.61
N VAL A 331 -9.10 13.47 19.79
CA VAL A 331 -8.73 14.84 20.12
C VAL A 331 -7.25 15.01 19.85
N THR A 332 -6.89 16.03 19.10
CA THR A 332 -5.51 16.38 18.78
C THR A 332 -5.16 17.74 19.38
N ALA A 333 -3.96 17.84 19.94
CA ALA A 333 -3.37 19.08 20.40
C ALA A 333 -1.95 19.17 19.86
N GLN A 334 -1.65 20.24 19.13
CA GLN A 334 -0.35 20.49 18.54
C GLN A 334 0.16 21.87 19.00
N THR A 335 1.41 21.94 19.39
CA THR A 335 2.10 23.21 19.64
C THR A 335 3.41 23.20 18.89
N SER A 336 3.73 24.28 18.19
CA SER A 336 5.02 24.45 17.56
C SER A 336 5.57 25.85 17.75
N ARG A 337 6.89 25.94 17.84
CA ARG A 337 7.62 27.19 17.99
C ARG A 337 8.74 27.26 16.96
N ASP A 338 8.74 28.33 16.18
CA ASP A 338 9.81 28.61 15.23
C ASP A 338 10.97 29.38 15.89
N GLN A 339 12.04 29.58 15.12
CA GLN A 339 13.25 30.28 15.56
C GLN A 339 13.04 31.77 15.85
N ASP A 340 12.03 32.39 15.24
CA ASP A 340 11.71 33.82 15.42
C ASP A 340 10.84 34.02 16.68
N GLY A 341 10.57 32.92 17.39
CA GLY A 341 9.81 32.91 18.63
C GLY A 341 8.31 32.78 18.41
N ASN A 342 7.85 32.64 17.16
CA ASN A 342 6.43 32.50 16.89
C ASN A 342 5.95 31.14 17.38
N THR A 343 4.94 31.18 18.25
CA THR A 343 4.35 29.98 18.82
C THR A 343 2.96 29.79 18.23
N THR A 344 2.72 28.63 17.63
CA THR A 344 1.44 28.22 17.07
C THR A 344 0.89 27.08 17.90
N MET A 345 -0.27 27.27 18.52
CA MET A 345 -0.96 26.23 19.27
C MET A 345 -2.27 25.91 18.56
N GLN A 346 -2.54 24.63 18.31
CA GLN A 346 -3.72 24.12 17.61
C GLN A 346 -4.34 23.00 18.43
N SER A 347 -5.67 22.97 18.49
CA SER A 347 -6.44 21.87 19.06
C SER A 347 -7.61 21.54 18.16
N GLY A 348 -7.99 20.27 18.10
CA GLY A 348 -9.07 19.86 17.22
C GLY A 348 -9.59 18.45 17.48
N VAL A 349 -10.68 18.14 16.80
CA VAL A 349 -11.34 16.84 16.82
C VAL A 349 -11.41 16.31 15.40
N SER A 350 -11.08 15.04 15.22
CA SER A 350 -11.17 14.36 13.93
C SER A 350 -11.63 12.93 14.10
N GLY A 351 -12.29 12.37 13.10
CA GLY A 351 -12.71 10.97 13.12
C GLY A 351 -13.47 10.53 11.87
N THR A 352 -14.17 9.41 11.97
CA THR A 352 -15.04 8.88 10.91
C THR A 352 -16.48 8.68 11.37
N LEU A 353 -17.43 8.96 10.49
CA LEU A 353 -18.88 8.82 10.68
C LEU A 353 -19.48 7.96 9.56
N LEU A 354 -20.80 7.71 9.69
CA LEU A 354 -21.66 6.90 8.80
C LEU A 354 -21.35 5.39 8.85
N GLN A 355 -22.29 4.60 8.33
CA GLN A 355 -22.15 3.16 8.22
C GLN A 355 -20.97 2.82 7.31
N GLY A 356 -20.02 2.02 7.81
CA GLY A 356 -18.80 1.68 7.09
C GLY A 356 -17.67 2.72 7.17
N ASN A 357 -17.77 3.72 8.05
CA ASN A 357 -16.71 4.72 8.30
C ASN A 357 -16.29 5.52 7.06
N ASN A 358 -17.22 5.78 6.15
CA ASN A 358 -16.93 6.36 4.85
C ASN A 358 -16.99 7.90 4.81
N LEU A 359 -17.34 8.58 5.90
CA LEU A 359 -17.21 10.02 6.05
C LEU A 359 -16.13 10.36 7.08
N SER A 360 -14.99 10.86 6.63
CA SER A 360 -13.94 11.40 7.51
C SER A 360 -14.17 12.89 7.76
N TYR A 361 -13.93 13.37 8.97
CA TYR A 361 -14.03 14.79 9.31
C TYR A 361 -12.86 15.23 10.21
N SER A 362 -12.52 16.51 10.13
CA SER A 362 -11.56 17.17 11.02
C SER A 362 -11.97 18.61 11.26
N ALA A 363 -11.98 19.03 12.52
CA ALA A 363 -12.21 20.41 12.92
C ALA A 363 -11.10 20.82 13.87
N MET A 364 -10.32 21.84 13.50
CA MET A 364 -9.17 22.33 14.25
C MET A 364 -9.26 23.84 14.42
N GLN A 365 -8.89 24.32 15.60
CA GLN A 365 -8.75 25.73 15.92
C GLN A 365 -7.33 25.98 16.41
N GLY A 366 -6.72 27.04 15.91
CA GLY A 366 -5.35 27.41 16.22
C GLY A 366 -5.19 28.88 16.55
N ARG A 367 -4.11 29.19 17.26
CA ARG A 367 -3.64 30.55 17.48
C ARG A 367 -2.13 30.60 17.30
N SER A 368 -1.69 31.47 16.39
CA SER A 368 -0.30 31.86 16.21
C SER A 368 -0.05 33.18 16.92
N SER A 369 1.10 33.30 17.60
CA SER A 369 1.51 34.56 18.25
C SER A 369 1.74 35.70 17.25
N SER A 370 2.15 35.38 16.01
CA SER A 370 2.36 36.36 14.93
C SER A 370 1.25 36.37 13.89
N GLY A 371 0.62 35.23 13.62
CA GLY A 371 -0.39 35.06 12.57
C GLY A 371 -1.85 35.11 13.05
N GLY A 372 -2.08 35.27 14.35
CA GLY A 372 -3.43 35.36 14.92
C GLY A 372 -4.21 34.05 14.92
N GLU A 373 -5.55 34.10 14.83
CA GLU A 373 -6.38 32.90 14.90
C GLU A 373 -6.46 32.18 13.55
N SER A 374 -6.45 30.84 13.61
CA SER A 374 -6.67 29.96 12.46
C SER A 374 -7.77 28.95 12.78
N ARG A 375 -8.59 28.61 11.79
CA ARG A 375 -9.65 27.61 11.92
C ARG A 375 -9.67 26.77 10.65
N ASN A 376 -9.64 25.46 10.79
CA ASN A 376 -9.76 24.52 9.69
C ASN A 376 -10.92 23.57 9.98
N ILE A 377 -11.83 23.43 9.04
CA ILE A 377 -12.85 22.39 9.07
C ILE A 377 -12.77 21.68 7.73
N ALA A 378 -12.66 20.36 7.74
CA ALA A 378 -12.66 19.57 6.53
C ALA A 378 -13.49 18.29 6.70
N ALA A 379 -14.09 17.84 5.62
CA ALA A 379 -14.81 16.60 5.52
C ALA A 379 -14.48 15.90 4.19
N THR A 380 -14.43 14.58 4.21
CA THR A 380 -14.19 13.75 3.03
C THR A 380 -15.10 12.55 3.06
N TRP A 381 -15.96 12.44 2.07
CA TRP A 381 -16.89 11.34 1.88
C TRP A 381 -16.40 10.42 0.76
N ARG A 382 -16.29 9.12 1.07
CA ARG A 382 -15.96 8.06 0.10
C ARG A 382 -17.23 7.28 -0.24
N GLY A 383 -17.86 7.63 -1.35
CA GLY A 383 -19.05 6.96 -1.85
C GLY A 383 -18.73 5.78 -2.76
N THR A 384 -19.80 5.15 -3.25
CA THR A 384 -19.73 4.04 -4.20
C THR A 384 -19.23 4.49 -5.59
N TYR A 385 -19.61 5.70 -5.99
CA TYR A 385 -19.36 6.22 -7.34
C TYR A 385 -18.24 7.28 -7.41
N GLY A 386 -17.53 7.51 -6.31
CA GLY A 386 -16.53 8.57 -6.20
C GLY A 386 -16.31 9.03 -4.76
N SER A 387 -15.39 9.96 -4.59
CA SER A 387 -15.13 10.69 -3.36
C SER A 387 -15.42 12.17 -3.54
N ALA A 388 -15.92 12.79 -2.47
CA ALA A 388 -16.10 14.24 -2.41
C ALA A 388 -15.44 14.76 -1.13
N SER A 389 -14.64 15.80 -1.25
CA SER A 389 -14.00 16.48 -0.14
C SER A 389 -14.35 17.96 -0.13
N GLY A 390 -14.43 18.52 1.06
CA GLY A 390 -14.74 19.93 1.28
C GLY A 390 -14.03 20.41 2.52
N GLY A 391 -13.49 21.62 2.47
CA GLY A 391 -12.76 22.21 3.57
C GLY A 391 -12.86 23.72 3.59
N TYR A 392 -12.96 24.28 4.78
CA TYR A 392 -12.94 25.70 5.03
C TYR A 392 -11.73 26.03 5.90
N ASN A 393 -10.86 26.88 5.39
CA ASN A 393 -9.72 27.42 6.11
C ASN A 393 -9.93 28.91 6.34
N TYR A 394 -9.77 29.31 7.58
CA TYR A 394 -9.78 30.69 8.01
C TYR A 394 -8.45 31.00 8.67
N SER A 395 -7.82 32.10 8.26
CA SER A 395 -6.78 32.80 9.00
C SER A 395 -7.18 34.27 9.17
N ASN A 396 -6.39 35.04 9.91
CA ASN A 396 -6.64 36.47 10.04
C ASN A 396 -6.46 37.26 8.73
N TYR A 397 -5.73 36.72 7.76
CA TYR A 397 -5.41 37.39 6.50
C TYR A 397 -6.17 36.78 5.31
N ASP A 398 -6.47 35.48 5.38
CA ASP A 398 -7.04 34.72 4.27
C ASP A 398 -8.26 33.89 4.69
N ARG A 399 -9.17 33.72 3.74
CA ARG A 399 -10.30 32.81 3.85
C ARG A 399 -10.38 31.99 2.58
N SER A 400 -10.22 30.68 2.69
CA SER A 400 -10.31 29.78 1.54
C SER A 400 -11.34 28.69 1.79
N LEU A 401 -12.15 28.46 0.75
CA LEU A 401 -13.07 27.34 0.66
C LEU A 401 -12.55 26.42 -0.43
N ASN A 402 -12.23 25.19 -0.05
CA ASN A 402 -11.66 24.18 -0.93
C ASN A 402 -12.70 23.07 -1.08
N TRP A 403 -12.91 22.60 -2.29
CA TRP A 403 -13.77 21.45 -2.57
C TRP A 403 -13.16 20.63 -3.70
N ASP A 404 -13.31 19.32 -3.62
CA ASP A 404 -12.84 18.37 -4.62
C ASP A 404 -13.88 17.26 -4.80
N ILE A 405 -14.03 16.82 -6.04
CA ILE A 405 -14.83 15.66 -6.39
C ILE A 405 -13.97 14.82 -7.32
N SER A 406 -13.72 13.59 -6.93
CA SER A 406 -12.81 12.67 -7.61
C SER A 406 -13.47 11.30 -7.77
N GLY A 407 -13.22 10.64 -8.89
CA GLY A 407 -13.84 9.36 -9.18
C GLY A 407 -13.19 8.69 -10.39
N GLY A 408 -13.58 7.45 -10.63
CA GLY A 408 -13.15 6.64 -11.76
C GLY A 408 -14.32 6.27 -12.66
N VAL A 409 -14.02 6.05 -13.94
CA VAL A 409 -14.98 5.54 -14.92
C VAL A 409 -14.32 4.40 -15.66
N VAL A 410 -14.91 3.20 -15.60
CA VAL A 410 -14.43 2.02 -16.32
C VAL A 410 -15.46 1.67 -17.39
N ALA A 411 -15.05 1.79 -18.66
CA ALA A 411 -15.79 1.25 -19.79
C ALA A 411 -15.33 -0.19 -20.05
N HIS A 412 -16.28 -1.13 -20.07
CA HIS A 412 -16.02 -2.55 -20.29
C HIS A 412 -17.11 -3.17 -21.17
N ALA A 413 -16.94 -4.43 -21.56
CA ALA A 413 -17.86 -5.14 -22.45
C ALA A 413 -19.33 -5.20 -21.98
N ASN A 414 -19.60 -4.91 -20.70
CA ASN A 414 -20.94 -4.93 -20.12
C ASN A 414 -21.46 -3.52 -19.76
N GLY A 415 -20.82 -2.45 -20.25
CA GLY A 415 -21.25 -1.07 -20.07
C GLY A 415 -20.20 -0.20 -19.39
N VAL A 416 -20.68 0.80 -18.64
CA VAL A 416 -19.83 1.76 -17.92
C VAL A 416 -20.14 1.66 -16.43
N THR A 417 -19.11 1.48 -15.62
CA THR A 417 -19.21 1.46 -14.16
C THR A 417 -18.41 2.62 -13.58
N LEU A 418 -19.06 3.40 -12.71
CA LEU A 418 -18.42 4.47 -11.95
C LEU A 418 -17.79 3.89 -10.69
N SER A 419 -16.73 4.52 -10.21
CA SER A 419 -15.98 4.05 -9.05
C SER A 419 -15.34 5.18 -8.27
N GLN A 420 -14.76 4.86 -7.12
CA GLN A 420 -13.72 5.69 -6.52
C GLN A 420 -12.52 5.86 -7.46
N PRO A 421 -11.63 6.85 -7.24
CA PRO A 421 -10.44 7.04 -8.07
C PRO A 421 -9.65 5.74 -8.25
N LEU A 422 -9.31 5.43 -9.51
CA LEU A 422 -8.64 4.19 -9.87
C LEU A 422 -7.15 4.25 -9.53
N GLY A 423 -6.63 3.15 -9.01
CA GLY A 423 -5.18 2.90 -8.95
C GLY A 423 -4.68 2.32 -10.28
N ASP A 424 -3.41 1.91 -10.29
CA ASP A 424 -2.79 1.33 -11.49
C ASP A 424 -3.41 -0.02 -11.86
N THR A 425 -3.80 -0.82 -10.87
CA THR A 425 -4.34 -2.17 -11.07
C THR A 425 -5.65 -2.32 -10.31
N ASN A 426 -6.70 -2.75 -11.01
CA ASN A 426 -8.08 -2.68 -10.55
C ASN A 426 -8.80 -4.03 -10.75
N VAL A 427 -9.88 -4.25 -10.00
CA VAL A 427 -10.75 -5.42 -10.20
C VAL A 427 -12.17 -4.96 -10.51
N LEU A 428 -12.72 -5.41 -11.64
CA LEU A 428 -14.11 -5.21 -12.02
C LEU A 428 -14.97 -6.36 -11.46
N ILE A 429 -15.85 -6.06 -10.54
CA ILE A 429 -16.86 -6.99 -10.04
C ILE A 429 -18.03 -7.02 -11.03
N LYS A 430 -18.42 -8.22 -11.45
CA LYS A 430 -19.61 -8.49 -12.24
C LYS A 430 -20.52 -9.42 -11.44
N ALA A 431 -21.60 -8.88 -10.89
CA ALA A 431 -22.62 -9.63 -10.16
C ALA A 431 -24.02 -9.20 -10.62
N PRO A 432 -24.42 -9.50 -11.87
CA PRO A 432 -25.60 -8.90 -12.50
C PRO A 432 -26.89 -9.17 -11.71
N GLY A 433 -27.51 -8.12 -11.16
CA GLY A 433 -28.72 -8.24 -10.34
C GLY A 433 -28.48 -8.08 -8.83
N ALA A 434 -27.25 -8.28 -8.35
CA ALA A 434 -26.88 -8.04 -6.95
C ALA A 434 -26.60 -6.55 -6.72
N LYS A 435 -27.61 -5.76 -6.38
CA LYS A 435 -27.53 -4.29 -6.29
C LYS A 435 -27.16 -3.83 -4.88
N GLY A 436 -26.33 -2.78 -4.77
CA GLY A 436 -26.02 -2.14 -3.49
C GLY A 436 -25.22 -3.01 -2.51
N VAL A 437 -24.62 -4.09 -3.00
CA VAL A 437 -23.88 -5.08 -2.20
C VAL A 437 -22.51 -4.53 -1.88
N GLN A 438 -22.19 -4.48 -0.59
CA GLN A 438 -20.92 -4.01 -0.05
C GLN A 438 -19.80 -5.00 -0.39
N VAL A 439 -18.64 -4.46 -0.77
CA VAL A 439 -17.42 -5.25 -0.94
C VAL A 439 -16.68 -5.28 0.40
N GLU A 440 -16.27 -6.48 0.84
CA GLU A 440 -15.52 -6.65 2.09
C GLU A 440 -14.15 -5.95 2.01
N ASN A 441 -13.71 -5.37 3.13
CA ASN A 441 -12.44 -4.63 3.27
C ASN A 441 -12.28 -3.40 2.36
N GLU A 442 -13.36 -2.96 1.68
CA GLU A 442 -13.35 -1.82 0.77
C GLU A 442 -14.34 -0.73 1.23
N THR A 443 -13.85 0.29 1.94
CA THR A 443 -14.70 1.36 2.50
C THR A 443 -15.48 2.10 1.42
N GLY A 444 -16.82 2.08 1.51
CA GLY A 444 -17.73 2.82 0.64
C GLY A 444 -17.99 2.17 -0.74
N THR A 445 -17.26 1.12 -1.10
CA THR A 445 -17.40 0.42 -2.38
C THR A 445 -18.59 -0.55 -2.34
N LYS A 446 -19.57 -0.31 -3.20
CA LYS A 446 -20.77 -1.16 -3.35
C LYS A 446 -21.02 -1.45 -4.83
N THR A 447 -21.78 -2.50 -5.12
CA THR A 447 -22.28 -2.74 -6.48
C THR A 447 -23.29 -1.66 -6.89
N ASP A 448 -23.19 -1.23 -8.13
CA ASP A 448 -24.13 -0.30 -8.74
C ASP A 448 -25.52 -0.95 -8.93
N TRP A 449 -26.46 -0.17 -9.46
CA TRP A 449 -27.82 -0.61 -9.74
C TRP A 449 -27.93 -1.77 -10.75
N ARG A 450 -26.86 -2.10 -11.48
CA ARG A 450 -26.76 -3.26 -12.39
C ARG A 450 -26.06 -4.44 -11.73
N GLY A 451 -25.39 -4.25 -10.59
CA GLY A 451 -24.58 -5.26 -9.92
C GLY A 451 -23.10 -5.23 -10.30
N TYR A 452 -22.58 -4.09 -10.73
CA TYR A 452 -21.16 -3.91 -11.06
C TYR A 452 -20.48 -2.97 -10.08
N ALA A 453 -19.24 -3.26 -9.72
CA ALA A 453 -18.38 -2.37 -8.93
C ALA A 453 -16.95 -2.43 -9.45
N VAL A 454 -16.15 -1.43 -9.12
CA VAL A 454 -14.70 -1.48 -9.36
C VAL A 454 -13.98 -1.32 -8.02
N VAL A 455 -13.14 -2.29 -7.71
CA VAL A 455 -12.19 -2.21 -6.60
C VAL A 455 -10.98 -1.42 -7.09
N PRO A 456 -10.66 -0.26 -6.49
CA PRO A 456 -9.68 0.68 -7.01
C PRO A 456 -8.22 0.23 -6.85
N TYR A 457 -7.95 -0.76 -5.98
CA TYR A 457 -6.60 -1.24 -5.72
C TYR A 457 -6.55 -2.76 -5.66
N ALA A 458 -5.59 -3.35 -6.36
CA ALA A 458 -5.26 -4.76 -6.22
C ALA A 458 -3.75 -4.98 -6.25
N THR A 459 -3.28 -5.95 -5.46
CA THR A 459 -1.86 -6.32 -5.44
C THR A 459 -1.49 -7.11 -6.68
N VAL A 460 -0.53 -6.59 -7.44
CA VAL A 460 -0.03 -7.21 -8.69
C VAL A 460 0.70 -8.52 -8.41
N TYR A 461 0.56 -9.49 -9.32
CA TYR A 461 1.20 -10.81 -9.28
C TYR A 461 0.92 -11.60 -7.98
N ARG A 462 -0.17 -11.26 -7.27
CA ARG A 462 -0.61 -11.91 -6.03
C ARG A 462 -2.10 -12.25 -6.10
N ARG A 463 -2.52 -13.26 -5.32
CA ARG A 463 -3.94 -13.58 -5.16
C ARG A 463 -4.61 -12.48 -4.33
N ASN A 464 -5.62 -11.86 -4.90
CA ASN A 464 -6.48 -10.91 -4.23
C ASN A 464 -7.82 -11.62 -3.96
N ARG A 465 -8.25 -11.62 -2.70
CA ARG A 465 -9.56 -12.13 -2.29
C ARG A 465 -10.58 -11.01 -2.44
N ILE A 466 -11.54 -11.19 -3.33
CA ILE A 466 -12.63 -10.24 -3.57
C ILE A 466 -13.87 -10.90 -3.00
N ALA A 467 -14.52 -10.26 -2.03
CA ALA A 467 -15.67 -10.85 -1.37
C ALA A 467 -16.80 -9.84 -1.28
N LEU A 468 -18.01 -10.33 -1.55
CA LEU A 468 -19.25 -9.59 -1.39
C LEU A 468 -19.84 -9.92 -0.01
N ASP A 469 -20.19 -8.88 0.74
CA ASP A 469 -20.79 -9.01 2.06
C ASP A 469 -22.24 -9.45 1.93
N VAL A 470 -22.50 -10.71 2.29
CA VAL A 470 -23.83 -11.33 2.21
C VAL A 470 -24.86 -10.65 3.13
N ASN A 471 -24.43 -9.93 4.17
CA ASN A 471 -25.35 -9.19 5.04
C ASN A 471 -25.90 -7.92 4.36
N SER A 472 -25.26 -7.48 3.29
CA SER A 472 -25.70 -6.33 2.49
C SER A 472 -26.54 -6.71 1.27
N LEU A 473 -26.74 -8.02 1.04
CA LEU A 473 -27.66 -8.50 0.01
C LEU A 473 -29.10 -8.13 0.39
N ASP A 474 -29.93 -7.92 -0.63
CA ASP A 474 -31.36 -7.85 -0.42
C ASP A 474 -31.95 -9.23 -0.08
N THR A 475 -33.22 -9.25 0.32
CA THR A 475 -33.93 -10.48 0.70
C THR A 475 -34.13 -11.44 -0.48
N HIS A 476 -33.99 -10.95 -1.72
CA HIS A 476 -34.33 -11.68 -2.95
C HIS A 476 -33.12 -12.05 -3.81
N THR A 477 -31.90 -11.83 -3.33
CA THR A 477 -30.69 -12.12 -4.10
C THR A 477 -29.75 -13.01 -3.31
N ASP A 478 -29.54 -14.23 -3.79
CA ASP A 478 -28.52 -15.12 -3.24
C ASP A 478 -27.31 -15.24 -4.17
N LEU A 479 -26.19 -15.74 -3.66
CA LEU A 479 -24.96 -15.93 -4.43
C LEU A 479 -24.48 -17.38 -4.30
N ASP A 480 -24.08 -18.01 -5.41
CA ASP A 480 -23.44 -19.34 -5.38
C ASP A 480 -22.13 -19.29 -4.56
N ASP A 481 -21.27 -18.34 -4.92
CA ASP A 481 -20.01 -18.06 -4.25
C ASP A 481 -19.93 -16.57 -3.95
N ASN A 482 -19.83 -16.19 -2.68
CA ASN A 482 -19.64 -14.78 -2.31
C ASN A 482 -18.16 -14.34 -2.30
N VAL A 483 -17.23 -15.26 -2.59
CA VAL A 483 -15.78 -14.99 -2.62
C VAL A 483 -15.18 -15.44 -3.94
N GLN A 484 -14.44 -14.53 -4.59
CA GLN A 484 -13.67 -14.80 -5.80
C GLN A 484 -12.19 -14.49 -5.56
N SER A 485 -11.29 -15.17 -6.28
CA SER A 485 -9.85 -14.91 -6.20
C SER A 485 -9.27 -14.57 -7.57
N VAL A 486 -8.60 -13.43 -7.66
CA VAL A 486 -8.00 -12.93 -8.91
C VAL A 486 -6.50 -12.65 -8.74
N VAL A 487 -5.73 -12.83 -9.81
CA VAL A 487 -4.28 -12.58 -9.85
C VAL A 487 -3.97 -11.60 -10.99
N PRO A 488 -4.02 -10.28 -10.75
CA PRO A 488 -3.81 -9.28 -11.80
C PRO A 488 -2.33 -9.06 -12.09
N THR A 489 -2.02 -8.76 -13.35
CA THR A 489 -0.73 -8.16 -13.74
C THR A 489 -0.75 -6.64 -13.52
N GLU A 490 0.41 -6.00 -13.59
CA GLU A 490 0.52 -4.55 -13.45
C GLU A 490 -0.25 -3.83 -14.57
N GLY A 491 -1.11 -2.87 -14.20
CA GLY A 491 -1.94 -2.13 -15.14
C GLY A 491 -3.24 -2.85 -15.54
N ALA A 492 -3.49 -4.07 -15.02
CA ALA A 492 -4.64 -4.87 -15.45
C ALA A 492 -5.95 -4.43 -14.78
N ILE A 493 -7.05 -4.60 -15.52
CA ILE A 493 -8.42 -4.59 -14.99
C ILE A 493 -8.96 -6.02 -15.11
N VAL A 494 -8.91 -6.77 -14.02
CA VAL A 494 -9.35 -8.18 -14.01
C VAL A 494 -10.81 -8.27 -13.58
N ARG A 495 -11.57 -9.17 -14.18
CA ARG A 495 -12.98 -9.40 -13.82
C ARG A 495 -13.09 -10.44 -12.70
N ALA A 496 -13.84 -10.13 -11.64
CA ALA A 496 -14.35 -11.09 -10.67
C ALA A 496 -15.84 -11.33 -10.98
N ASP A 497 -16.17 -12.55 -11.43
CA ASP A 497 -17.52 -12.91 -11.86
C ASP A 497 -18.27 -13.61 -10.73
N TYR A 498 -19.49 -13.17 -10.48
CA TYR A 498 -20.41 -13.69 -9.49
C TYR A 498 -21.74 -14.00 -10.18
N HIS A 499 -22.35 -15.12 -9.80
CA HIS A 499 -23.63 -15.58 -10.34
C HIS A 499 -24.71 -15.42 -9.27
N PRO A 500 -25.35 -14.25 -9.17
CA PRO A 500 -26.47 -14.06 -8.26
C PRO A 500 -27.76 -14.70 -8.78
N HIS A 501 -28.51 -15.31 -7.87
CA HIS A 501 -29.86 -15.82 -8.09
C HIS A 501 -30.87 -14.81 -7.55
N VAL A 502 -31.56 -14.11 -8.46
CA VAL A 502 -32.56 -13.09 -8.12
C VAL A 502 -33.96 -13.69 -8.16
N GLY A 503 -34.65 -13.69 -7.02
CA GLY A 503 -35.99 -14.23 -6.84
C GLY A 503 -36.25 -14.65 -5.40
N VAL A 504 -37.34 -15.39 -5.16
CA VAL A 504 -37.69 -15.81 -3.81
C VAL A 504 -36.76 -16.93 -3.34
N ARG A 505 -36.32 -16.85 -2.09
CA ARG A 505 -35.63 -17.95 -1.40
C ARG A 505 -36.68 -18.79 -0.71
N ALA A 506 -36.70 -20.09 -0.96
CA ALA A 506 -37.66 -20.98 -0.32
C ALA A 506 -36.99 -22.23 0.24
N LEU A 507 -37.47 -22.65 1.41
CA LEU A 507 -37.21 -23.95 1.99
C LEU A 507 -38.48 -24.80 1.82
N ILE A 508 -38.40 -25.77 0.92
CA ILE A 508 -39.55 -26.55 0.47
C ILE A 508 -39.44 -27.96 1.03
N THR A 509 -40.44 -28.40 1.80
CA THR A 509 -40.55 -29.79 2.26
C THR A 509 -41.29 -30.61 1.20
N LEU A 510 -40.61 -31.60 0.63
CA LEU A 510 -41.08 -32.41 -0.51
C LEU A 510 -41.53 -33.81 -0.08
N MET A 511 -42.77 -34.15 -0.40
CA MET A 511 -43.42 -35.40 0.02
C MET A 511 -43.80 -36.28 -1.18
N ARG A 512 -43.51 -37.58 -1.08
CA ARG A 512 -44.01 -38.65 -1.94
C ARG A 512 -45.08 -39.46 -1.17
N GLY A 513 -46.36 -39.14 -1.39
CA GLY A 513 -47.45 -39.72 -0.61
C GLY A 513 -47.37 -39.31 0.87
N SER A 514 -47.11 -40.26 1.76
CA SER A 514 -46.93 -40.03 3.20
C SER A 514 -45.47 -39.99 3.65
N GLN A 515 -44.52 -40.20 2.74
CA GLN A 515 -43.08 -40.26 3.04
C GLN A 515 -42.37 -39.06 2.41
N SER A 516 -41.26 -38.62 3.01
CA SER A 516 -40.38 -37.62 2.40
C SER A 516 -39.71 -38.15 1.14
N VAL A 517 -39.40 -37.25 0.22
CA VAL A 517 -38.56 -37.56 -0.95
C VAL A 517 -37.14 -37.98 -0.46
N PRO A 518 -36.48 -38.94 -1.13
CA PRO A 518 -35.17 -39.44 -0.67
C PRO A 518 -34.08 -38.35 -0.63
N PHE A 519 -33.14 -38.50 0.31
CA PHE A 519 -31.90 -37.71 0.36
C PHE A 519 -31.15 -37.76 -0.97
N GLY A 520 -30.56 -36.64 -1.38
CA GLY A 520 -29.78 -36.54 -2.61
C GLY A 520 -30.62 -36.43 -3.89
N THR A 521 -31.95 -36.30 -3.77
CA THR A 521 -32.81 -35.96 -4.91
C THR A 521 -32.42 -34.60 -5.45
N VAL A 522 -32.21 -34.52 -6.77
CA VAL A 522 -31.95 -33.24 -7.45
C VAL A 522 -33.29 -32.64 -7.85
N VAL A 523 -33.51 -31.39 -7.43
CA VAL A 523 -34.70 -30.61 -7.76
C VAL A 523 -34.28 -29.52 -8.73
N THR A 524 -34.98 -29.39 -9.86
CA THR A 524 -34.74 -28.34 -10.86
C THR A 524 -36.04 -27.59 -11.12
N GLU A 525 -36.02 -26.26 -11.07
CA GLU A 525 -37.15 -25.45 -11.51
C GLU A 525 -37.14 -25.31 -13.05
N SER A 526 -38.27 -25.60 -13.70
CA SER A 526 -38.32 -25.78 -15.15
C SER A 526 -38.09 -24.49 -15.97
N VAL A 527 -38.27 -23.29 -15.39
CA VAL A 527 -38.21 -22.00 -16.10
C VAL A 527 -36.91 -21.26 -15.80
N SER A 528 -36.57 -21.07 -14.52
CA SER A 528 -35.37 -20.38 -14.07
C SER A 528 -34.13 -21.27 -14.11
N GLY A 529 -34.31 -22.60 -14.11
CA GLY A 529 -33.21 -23.56 -14.07
C GLY A 529 -32.51 -23.65 -12.71
N VAL A 530 -33.08 -23.04 -11.67
CA VAL A 530 -32.54 -23.10 -10.30
C VAL A 530 -32.57 -24.56 -9.84
N THR A 531 -31.44 -25.03 -9.31
CA THR A 531 -31.29 -26.39 -8.81
C THR A 531 -31.02 -26.43 -7.32
N GLY A 532 -31.51 -27.46 -6.65
CA GLY A 532 -31.20 -27.75 -5.25
C GLY A 532 -31.15 -29.25 -4.98
N ILE A 533 -30.61 -29.62 -3.82
CA ILE A 533 -30.49 -31.01 -3.39
C ILE A 533 -31.31 -31.20 -2.13
N VAL A 534 -32.10 -32.27 -2.11
CA VAL A 534 -32.93 -32.64 -0.96
C VAL A 534 -32.06 -33.20 0.16
N ASP A 535 -32.24 -32.67 1.36
CA ASP A 535 -31.59 -33.11 2.59
C ASP A 535 -32.25 -34.37 3.20
N GLU A 536 -31.77 -34.80 4.38
CA GLU A 536 -32.28 -36.00 5.05
C GLU A 536 -33.72 -35.84 5.56
N SER A 537 -34.18 -34.61 5.76
CA SER A 537 -35.53 -34.28 6.21
C SER A 537 -36.54 -34.22 5.05
N GLY A 538 -36.09 -34.36 3.80
CA GLY A 538 -36.91 -34.16 2.63
C GLY A 538 -37.08 -32.68 2.26
N GLN A 539 -36.21 -31.80 2.75
CA GLN A 539 -36.24 -30.37 2.49
C GLN A 539 -35.24 -29.98 1.40
N VAL A 540 -35.61 -29.02 0.56
CA VAL A 540 -34.70 -28.41 -0.41
C VAL A 540 -34.72 -26.90 -0.24
N TYR A 541 -33.53 -26.30 -0.23
CA TYR A 541 -33.37 -24.86 -0.33
C TYR A 541 -33.17 -24.47 -1.79
N LEU A 542 -33.98 -23.53 -2.28
CA LEU A 542 -33.90 -22.98 -3.63
C LEU A 542 -33.87 -21.45 -3.53
N SER A 543 -32.90 -20.83 -4.19
CA SER A 543 -32.74 -19.38 -4.28
C SER A 543 -33.05 -18.90 -5.70
N GLY A 544 -33.74 -17.77 -5.85
CA GLY A 544 -34.06 -17.25 -7.19
C GLY A 544 -35.32 -17.85 -7.81
N LEU A 545 -36.26 -18.33 -6.99
CA LEU A 545 -37.50 -18.92 -7.51
C LEU A 545 -38.45 -17.85 -8.08
N PRO A 546 -39.05 -18.10 -9.27
CA PRO A 546 -40.18 -17.30 -9.75
C PRO A 546 -41.42 -17.52 -8.87
N PRO A 547 -42.39 -16.58 -8.84
CA PRO A 547 -43.59 -16.69 -8.01
C PRO A 547 -44.45 -17.93 -8.26
N LYS A 548 -44.41 -18.49 -9.47
CA LYS A 548 -45.12 -19.71 -9.87
C LYS A 548 -44.25 -20.48 -10.85
N GLY A 549 -44.29 -21.81 -10.78
CA GLY A 549 -43.46 -22.67 -11.61
C GLY A 549 -43.74 -24.14 -11.38
N THR A 550 -42.86 -24.98 -11.92
CA THR A 550 -42.89 -26.44 -11.71
C THR A 550 -41.50 -26.90 -11.27
N LEU A 551 -41.47 -27.77 -10.27
CA LEU A 551 -40.25 -28.41 -9.78
C LEU A 551 -40.16 -29.82 -10.32
N ASP A 552 -39.07 -30.11 -11.03
CA ASP A 552 -38.75 -31.41 -11.58
C ASP A 552 -37.75 -32.10 -10.62
N LEU A 553 -38.21 -33.16 -9.96
CA LEU A 553 -37.44 -33.93 -8.98
C LEU A 553 -36.92 -35.20 -9.65
N VAL A 554 -35.63 -35.50 -9.49
CA VAL A 554 -34.99 -36.72 -10.03
C VAL A 554 -34.11 -37.37 -8.97
N TRP A 555 -34.39 -38.63 -8.63
CA TRP A 555 -33.62 -39.40 -7.63
C TRP A 555 -33.14 -40.76 -8.15
N GLY A 556 -33.40 -41.08 -9.41
CA GLY A 556 -32.91 -42.30 -10.06
C GLY A 556 -33.04 -42.22 -11.57
N ARG A 557 -32.57 -43.25 -12.27
CA ARG A 557 -32.60 -43.31 -13.75
C ARG A 557 -33.87 -43.94 -14.33
N GLU A 558 -34.68 -44.58 -13.49
CA GLU A 558 -35.93 -45.21 -13.90
C GLU A 558 -37.04 -44.17 -14.07
N SER A 559 -38.01 -44.46 -14.94
CA SER A 559 -39.13 -43.53 -15.20
C SER A 559 -39.99 -43.25 -13.98
N THR A 560 -39.95 -44.10 -12.96
CA THR A 560 -40.66 -44.03 -11.67
C THR A 560 -39.84 -43.31 -10.58
N ALA A 561 -38.63 -42.87 -10.91
CA ALA A 561 -37.69 -42.20 -10.00
C ALA A 561 -37.60 -40.68 -10.28
N LYS A 562 -38.70 -40.11 -10.78
CA LYS A 562 -38.88 -38.69 -11.03
C LYS A 562 -40.27 -38.22 -10.59
N CYS A 563 -40.41 -36.91 -10.35
CA CYS A 563 -41.70 -36.30 -10.02
C CYS A 563 -41.75 -34.83 -10.41
N ASP A 564 -42.89 -34.39 -10.95
CA ASP A 564 -43.10 -32.98 -11.29
C ASP A 564 -44.14 -32.37 -10.33
N ILE A 565 -43.83 -31.21 -9.75
CA ILE A 565 -44.64 -30.56 -8.72
C ILE A 565 -44.87 -29.08 -9.06
N PRO A 566 -46.09 -28.67 -9.43
CA PRO A 566 -46.40 -27.26 -9.60
C PRO A 566 -46.42 -26.55 -8.23
N TYR A 567 -45.91 -25.32 -8.18
CA TYR A 567 -45.93 -24.50 -6.98
C TYR A 567 -46.40 -23.07 -7.28
N SER A 568 -46.92 -22.40 -6.25
CA SER A 568 -47.35 -21.01 -6.32
C SER A 568 -47.10 -20.33 -4.98
N LEU A 569 -46.24 -19.31 -4.98
CA LEU A 569 -45.92 -18.46 -3.83
C LEU A 569 -47.00 -17.39 -3.66
N SER A 570 -47.56 -17.27 -2.45
CA SER A 570 -48.44 -16.15 -2.10
C SER A 570 -47.65 -14.84 -1.94
N GLU A 571 -48.31 -13.68 -2.03
CA GLU A 571 -47.64 -12.38 -1.83
C GLU A 571 -46.98 -12.26 -0.44
N ALA A 572 -47.59 -12.83 0.59
CA ALA A 572 -47.00 -12.84 1.94
C ALA A 572 -45.67 -13.60 1.96
N MET A 573 -45.61 -14.77 1.31
CA MET A 573 -44.39 -15.60 1.22
C MET A 573 -43.31 -14.95 0.37
N GLN A 574 -43.69 -14.14 -0.62
CA GLN A 574 -42.72 -13.40 -1.43
C GLN A 574 -41.99 -12.31 -0.63
N ASN A 575 -42.55 -11.85 0.49
CA ASN A 575 -41.92 -10.83 1.35
C ASN A 575 -41.12 -11.41 2.52
N GLU A 576 -41.14 -12.73 2.71
CA GLU A 576 -40.31 -13.39 3.73
C GLU A 576 -38.85 -13.50 3.26
N THR A 577 -37.92 -13.51 4.22
CA THR A 577 -36.49 -13.76 3.94
C THR A 577 -36.26 -15.16 3.37
N VAL A 578 -36.97 -16.15 3.89
CA VAL A 578 -37.02 -17.52 3.36
C VAL A 578 -38.44 -18.05 3.48
N ALA A 579 -39.12 -18.20 2.34
CA ALA A 579 -40.47 -18.75 2.29
C ALA A 579 -40.46 -20.24 2.65
N GLN A 580 -41.36 -20.68 3.53
CA GLN A 580 -41.50 -22.10 3.87
C GLN A 580 -42.78 -22.69 3.30
N MET A 581 -42.68 -23.81 2.60
CA MET A 581 -43.87 -24.51 2.09
C MET A 581 -43.69 -26.03 2.07
N GLN A 582 -44.82 -26.73 2.03
CA GLN A 582 -44.85 -28.17 1.86
C GLN A 582 -45.57 -28.51 0.56
N LEU A 583 -44.93 -29.32 -0.28
CA LEU A 583 -45.48 -29.74 -1.56
C LEU A 583 -45.52 -31.27 -1.66
N LYS A 584 -46.54 -31.77 -2.36
CA LYS A 584 -46.77 -33.21 -2.57
C LYS A 584 -46.62 -33.55 -4.03
N CYS A 585 -45.94 -34.66 -4.29
CA CYS A 585 -45.76 -35.22 -5.62
C CYS A 585 -47.12 -35.58 -6.25
N ILE A 586 -47.42 -35.01 -7.42
CA ILE A 586 -48.73 -35.17 -8.10
C ILE A 586 -48.65 -36.23 -9.22
N LYS A 587 -47.47 -36.42 -9.83
CA LYS A 587 -47.21 -37.42 -10.87
C LYS A 587 -45.84 -38.05 -10.69
N GLY A 588 -45.78 -39.37 -10.69
CA GLY A 588 -44.57 -40.20 -10.72
C GLY A 588 -44.86 -41.54 -11.37
#